data_AF-A0A2D4T8R6-F1
#
_entry.id   AF-A0A2D4T8R6-F1
#
_cell.length_a   1.000
_cell.length_b   1.000
_cell.length_c   1.000
_cell.angle_alpha   90.00
_cell.angle_beta   90.00
_cell.angle_gamma   90.00
#
_symmetry.space_group_name_H-M   'P 1'
#
loop_
_entity.id
_entity.type
_entity.pdbx_description
1 polymer ?
#
loop_
_entity_poly.entity_id
_entity_poly.type
_entity_poly.pdbx_seq_one_letter_code
_entity_poly.pdbx_strand_id
1 'polypeptide(L)'
;MNRLPLSPIGLIALLGAGLVASALGVVASTHHAREGYARLQDLELQRWQLQEQYTRLLLEINTWAAPHRISQIASESLSMQAPDLSLSQVISE
;
A
#
# COMPACT_ATOMS: atom_id res chain seq x y z
N MET A 1 33.77 47.75 8.84
CA MET A 1 32.37 47.52 9.27
C MET A 1 31.45 48.30 8.31
N ASN A 2 31.35 47.84 7.06
CA ASN A 2 30.60 48.56 6.01
C ASN A 2 29.10 48.44 6.28
N ARG A 3 28.48 49.52 6.77
CA ARG A 3 27.03 49.63 6.81
C ARG A 3 26.59 49.97 5.39
N LEU A 4 26.15 48.97 4.63
CA LEU A 4 25.46 49.19 3.35
C LEU A 4 24.29 50.16 3.61
N PRO A 5 24.30 51.38 3.04
CA PRO A 5 23.17 52.29 3.18
C PRO A 5 22.09 51.81 2.20
N LEU A 6 21.40 50.73 2.55
CA LEU A 6 20.16 50.36 1.88
C LEU A 6 19.19 51.50 2.15
N SER A 7 18.88 52.28 1.11
CA SER A 7 17.81 53.26 1.19
C SER A 7 16.53 52.55 1.68
N PRO A 8 15.70 53.18 2.52
CA PRO A 8 14.50 52.54 3.07
C PRO A 8 13.59 51.99 1.94
N ILE A 9 13.60 52.64 0.78
CA ILE A 9 12.90 52.21 -0.44
C ILE A 9 13.46 50.89 -0.98
N GLY A 10 14.78 50.73 -1.06
CA GLY A 10 15.41 49.49 -1.53
C GLY A 10 15.10 48.30 -0.62
N LEU A 11 15.02 48.54 0.70
CA LEU A 11 14.68 47.51 1.68
C LEU A 11 13.20 47.09 1.54
N ILE A 12 12.28 48.03 1.35
CA ILE A 12 10.86 47.74 1.09
C ILE A 12 10.69 46.94 -0.20
N ALA A 13 11.38 47.33 -1.28
CA ALA A 13 11.33 46.61 -2.54
C ALA A 13 11.85 45.17 -2.42
N LEU A 14 12.95 44.96 -1.68
CA LEU A 14 13.50 43.63 -1.42
C LEU A 14 12.52 42.74 -0.65
N LEU A 15 11.92 43.28 0.43
CA LEU A 15 10.93 42.55 1.22
C LEU A 15 9.67 42.24 0.41
N GLY A 16 9.21 43.19 -0.41
CA GLY A 16 8.09 43.00 -1.32
C GLY A 16 8.36 41.90 -2.35
N ALA A 17 9.53 41.90 -2.96
CA ALA A 17 9.95 40.84 -3.87
C ALA A 17 10.02 39.47 -3.17
N GLY A 18 10.54 39.43 -1.94
CA GLY A 18 10.57 38.22 -1.12
C GLY A 18 9.16 37.69 -0.79
N LEU A 19 8.21 38.59 -0.49
CA LEU A 19 6.82 38.21 -0.24
C LEU A 19 6.15 37.63 -1.49
N VAL A 20 6.33 38.27 -2.65
CA VAL A 20 5.79 37.78 -3.92
C VAL A 20 6.39 36.42 -4.27
N ALA A 21 7.71 36.25 -4.13
CA ALA A 21 8.38 34.98 -4.36
C ALA A 21 7.85 33.88 -3.42
N SER A 22 7.64 34.19 -2.14
CA SER A 22 7.05 33.26 -1.17
C SER A 22 5.62 32.87 -1.56
N ALA A 23 4.78 33.84 -1.93
CA ALA A 23 3.41 33.58 -2.35
C ALA A 23 3.36 32.65 -3.58
N LEU A 24 4.20 32.91 -4.59
CA LEU A 24 4.32 32.03 -5.77
C LEU A 24 4.84 30.65 -5.39
N GLY A 25 5.82 30.56 -4.49
CA GLY A 25 6.34 29.30 -3.98
C GLY A 25 5.29 28.44 -3.29
N VAL A 26 4.43 29.04 -2.46
CA VAL A 26 3.33 28.34 -1.78
C VAL A 26 2.31 27.80 -2.79
N VAL A 27 1.95 28.60 -3.79
CA VAL A 27 1.01 28.17 -4.85
C VAL A 27 1.58 27.01 -5.66
N ALA A 28 2.85 27.11 -6.08
CA ALA A 28 3.53 26.04 -6.81
C ALA A 28 3.64 24.76 -5.98
N SER A 29 4.03 24.87 -4.70
CA SER A 29 4.09 23.74 -3.77
C SER A 29 2.73 23.06 -3.61
N THR A 30 1.66 23.84 -3.48
CA THR A 30 0.29 23.31 -3.37
C THR A 30 -0.14 22.59 -4.65
N HIS A 31 0.23 23.12 -5.82
CA HIS A 31 -0.08 22.49 -7.09
C HIS A 31 0.62 21.13 -7.24
N HIS A 32 1.93 21.08 -6.99
CA HIS A 32 2.68 19.83 -7.00
C HIS A 32 2.19 18.81 -5.97
N ALA A 33 1.83 19.28 -4.77
CA ALA A 33 1.24 18.41 -3.76
C ALA A 33 -0.06 17.76 -4.27
N ARG A 34 -0.97 18.55 -4.87
CA ARG A 34 -2.23 18.04 -5.42
C ARG A 34 -2.00 16.99 -6.52
N GLU A 35 -1.07 17.22 -7.44
CA GLU A 35 -0.75 16.25 -8.48
C GLU A 35 -0.17 14.95 -7.90
N GLY A 36 0.74 15.08 -6.92
CA GLY A 36 1.32 13.94 -6.23
C GLY A 36 0.26 13.10 -5.52
N TYR A 37 -0.67 13.74 -4.80
CA TYR A 37 -1.78 13.06 -4.14
C TYR A 37 -2.73 12.41 -5.13
N ALA A 38 -3.06 13.06 -6.25
CA ALA A 38 -3.91 12.47 -7.28
C ALA A 38 -3.30 11.18 -7.85
N ARG A 39 -1.99 11.19 -8.13
CA ARG A 39 -1.28 9.98 -8.60
C ARG A 39 -1.22 8.89 -7.53
N LEU A 40 -0.98 9.26 -6.27
CA LEU A 40 -1.00 8.30 -5.16
C LEU A 40 -2.36 7.62 -5.05
N GLN A 41 -3.44 8.39 -5.14
CA GLN A 41 -4.79 7.88 -5.00
C GLN A 41 -5.19 6.93 -6.14
N ASP A 42 -4.72 7.18 -7.36
CA ASP A 42 -4.90 6.26 -8.49
C ASP A 42 -4.17 4.92 -8.25
N LEU A 43 -2.92 4.97 -7.80
CA LEU A 43 -2.15 3.77 -7.47
C LEU A 43 -2.76 2.98 -6.31
N GLU A 44 -3.28 3.65 -5.29
CA GLU A 44 -3.99 3.00 -4.18
C GLU A 44 -5.25 2.29 -4.63
N LEU A 45 -6.02 2.90 -5.53
CA LEU A 45 -7.21 2.28 -6.12
C LEU A 45 -6.86 1.01 -6.89
N GLN A 46 -5.82 1.06 -7.73
CA GLN A 46 -5.33 -0.11 -8.46
C GLN A 46 -4.88 -1.22 -7.50
N ARG A 47 -4.16 -0.86 -6.43
CA ARG A 47 -3.75 -1.82 -5.39
C ARG A 47 -4.95 -2.49 -4.74
N TRP A 48 -5.99 -1.73 -4.39
CA TRP A 48 -7.20 -2.28 -3.77
C TRP A 48 -7.95 -3.24 -4.70
N GLN A 49 -8.07 -2.89 -5.99
CA GLN A 49 -8.68 -3.77 -6.99
C GLN A 49 -7.93 -5.10 -7.10
N LEU A 50 -6.59 -5.05 -7.16
CA LEU A 50 -5.77 -6.26 -7.17
C LEU A 50 -5.93 -7.09 -5.90
N GLN A 51 -6.00 -6.45 -4.73
CA GLN A 51 -6.17 -7.13 -3.46
C GLN A 51 -7.53 -7.84 -3.36
N GLU A 52 -8.59 -7.22 -3.88
CA GLU A 52 -9.92 -7.84 -3.96
C GLU A 52 -9.88 -9.10 -4.84
N GLN A 53 -9.31 -8.99 -6.03
CA GLN A 53 -9.16 -10.12 -6.96
C GLN A 53 -8.35 -11.25 -6.34
N TYR A 54 -7.23 -10.92 -5.70
CA TYR A 54 -6.38 -11.90 -5.03
C TYR A 54 -7.11 -12.61 -3.90
N THR A 55 -7.87 -11.87 -3.08
CA THR A 55 -8.65 -12.44 -1.99
C THR A 55 -9.75 -13.35 -2.51
N ARG A 56 -10.43 -12.97 -3.59
CA ARG A 56 -11.42 -13.83 -4.28
C ARG A 56 -10.79 -15.12 -4.79
N LEU A 57 -9.65 -15.01 -5.47
CA LEU A 57 -8.90 -16.19 -5.96
C LEU A 57 -8.49 -17.10 -4.80
N LEU A 58 -8.03 -16.53 -3.69
CA LEU A 58 -7.64 -17.30 -2.52
C LEU A 58 -8.84 -18.04 -1.91
N LEU A 59 -10.01 -17.40 -1.86
CA LEU A 59 -11.25 -18.06 -1.43
C LEU A 59 -11.62 -19.20 -2.37
N GLU A 60 -11.54 -19.00 -3.69
CA GLU A 60 -11.74 -20.07 -4.67
C GLU A 60 -10.79 -21.23 -4.37
N ILE A 61 -9.47 -21.01 -4.31
CA ILE A 61 -8.47 -22.07 -4.04
C ILE A 61 -8.76 -22.80 -2.72
N ASN A 62 -9.11 -22.07 -1.64
CA ASN A 62 -9.44 -22.70 -0.37
C ASN A 62 -10.71 -23.56 -0.44
N THR A 63 -11.70 -23.20 -1.27
CA THR A 63 -12.86 -24.07 -1.50
C THR A 63 -12.49 -25.36 -2.25
N TRP A 64 -11.56 -25.30 -3.22
CA TRP A 64 -11.06 -26.49 -3.93
C TRP A 64 -10.21 -27.39 -3.04
N ALA A 65 -9.45 -26.79 -2.12
CA ALA A 65 -8.59 -27.48 -1.14
C ALA A 65 -9.34 -27.90 0.14
N ALA A 66 -10.68 -27.90 0.13
CA ALA A 66 -11.46 -28.32 1.29
C ALA A 66 -11.05 -29.74 1.74
N PRO A 67 -10.70 -29.95 3.02
CA PRO A 67 -10.21 -31.23 3.53
C PRO A 67 -11.11 -32.42 3.19
N HIS A 68 -12.43 -32.19 3.16
CA HIS A 68 -13.39 -33.21 2.75
C HIS A 68 -13.18 -33.66 1.29
N ARG A 69 -12.97 -32.72 0.38
CA ARG A 69 -12.74 -33.01 -1.05
C ARG A 69 -11.40 -33.71 -1.26
N ILE A 70 -10.36 -33.30 -0.52
CA ILE A 70 -9.06 -33.98 -0.52
C ILE A 70 -9.20 -35.41 0.01
N SER A 71 -9.95 -35.61 1.11
CA SER A 71 -10.19 -36.94 1.69
C SER A 71 -10.97 -37.86 0.75
N GLN A 72 -11.96 -37.33 0.02
CA GLN A 72 -12.70 -38.10 -1.00
C GLN A 72 -11.80 -38.53 -2.14
N ILE A 73 -10.97 -37.62 -2.69
CA ILE A 73 -10.02 -37.97 -3.75
C ILE A 73 -9.01 -39.01 -3.24
N ALA A 74 -8.51 -38.86 -2.01
CA ALA A 74 -7.60 -39.83 -1.40
C ALA A 74 -8.22 -41.21 -1.23
N SER A 75 -9.49 -41.29 -0.80
CA SER A 75 -10.19 -42.56 -0.66
C SER A 75 -10.60 -43.17 -2.00
N GLU A 76 -11.10 -42.37 -2.94
CA GLU A 76 -11.69 -42.87 -4.20
C GLU A 76 -10.65 -43.11 -5.30
N SER A 77 -9.66 -42.23 -5.43
CA SER A 77 -8.64 -42.32 -6.50
C SER A 77 -7.35 -42.99 -6.06
N LEU A 78 -7.01 -42.91 -4.77
CA LEU A 78 -5.75 -43.45 -4.21
C LEU A 78 -5.98 -44.62 -3.25
N SER A 79 -7.23 -45.02 -3.01
CA SER A 79 -7.60 -46.10 -2.07
C SER A 79 -7.02 -45.93 -0.67
N MET A 80 -6.73 -44.69 -0.25
CA MET A 80 -6.19 -44.40 1.08
C MET A 80 -7.30 -44.51 2.13
N GLN A 81 -6.99 -45.13 3.27
CA GLN A 81 -7.85 -45.18 4.44
C GLN A 81 -7.27 -44.31 5.55
N ALA A 82 -8.15 -43.64 6.29
CA ALA A 82 -7.73 -42.90 7.47
C ALA A 82 -7.11 -43.88 8.49
N PRO A 83 -5.92 -43.59 9.04
CA PRO A 83 -5.27 -44.47 9.99
C PRO A 83 -6.11 -44.58 11.27
N ASP A 84 -6.18 -45.78 11.83
CA ASP A 84 -6.86 -46.02 13.10
C ASP A 84 -6.12 -45.28 14.23
N LEU A 85 -6.87 -44.54 15.04
CA LEU A 85 -6.35 -43.77 16.16
C LEU A 85 -5.69 -44.68 17.21
N SER A 86 -6.03 -45.97 17.23
CA SER A 86 -5.39 -46.98 18.07
C SER A 86 -3.91 -47.25 17.70
N LEU A 87 -3.49 -46.89 16.48
CA LEU A 87 -2.12 -47.07 15.96
C LEU A 87 -1.26 -45.79 16.02
N SER A 88 -1.83 -44.66 16.47
CA SER A 88 -1.14 -43.38 16.53
C SER A 88 -0.43 -43.19 17.88
N GLN A 89 0.90 -43.31 17.88
CA GLN A 89 1.72 -43.06 19.08
C GLN A 89 2.33 -41.65 19.01
N VAL A 90 1.96 -40.78 19.97
CA VAL A 90 2.54 -39.44 20.08
C VAL A 90 3.91 -39.59 20.74
N ILE A 91 4.95 -39.26 19.98
CA ILE A 91 6.32 -39.20 20.50
C ILE A 91 6.45 -37.87 21.24
N SER A 92 6.37 -37.91 22.57
CA SER A 92 6.76 -36.79 23.43
C SER A 92 8.28 -36.79 23.57
N GLU A 93 8.92 -35.69 23.15
CA GLU A 93 10.34 -35.41 23.46
C GLU A 93 10.57 -35.14 24.94
#